data_AF-A0A1Y3MR91-F1
#
_entry.id   AF-A0A1Y3MR91-F1
#
_cell.length_a   1.000
_cell.length_b   1.000
_cell.length_c   1.000
_cell.angle_alpha   90.00
_cell.angle_beta   90.00
_cell.angle_gamma   90.00
#
_symmetry.space_group_name_H-M   'P 1'
#
loop_
_entity.id
_entity.type
_entity.pdbx_description
1 polymer ?
#
loop_
_entity_poly.entity_id
_entity_poly.type
_entity_poly.pdbx_seq_one_letter_code
_entity_poly.pdbx_strand_id
1 'polypeptide(L)'
;MKEKKSIWMVNLLIILLVLIKNAYTKEIVIRNSDKFWDNIEDIVKNNQNGEELVIFRGNKNGTIFDHNFERSSLSFTFSANKEEKLKFENIIFRNYQEKNIEQGIPLISLNSYSHDFIVIFDNCEFQNNRFKVFQLSVNSQGLVTPDYHLIFNNCKFINNLKQIAFIEYKNKSFKHNIEVMKTKFINCKFENNKGRININYVEIEFDHCYFSGMEKDPDDSNQIAIFIQSGNANKIIFNNCIFNDINIKSNLSLINSVNLDLE
;
A
#
# COMPACT_ATOMS: atom_id res chain seq x y z
N MET A 1 15.83 -6.39 -55.50
CA MET A 1 16.46 -5.22 -54.83
C MET A 1 15.48 -4.33 -54.06
N LYS A 2 14.19 -4.26 -54.42
CA LYS A 2 13.17 -3.48 -53.68
C LYS A 2 12.82 -4.06 -52.30
N GLU A 3 12.77 -5.39 -52.14
CA GLU A 3 12.39 -6.04 -50.88
C GLU A 3 13.38 -5.78 -49.72
N LYS A 4 14.68 -5.72 -49.99
CA LYS A 4 15.69 -5.43 -48.96
C LYS A 4 15.57 -4.02 -48.36
N LYS A 5 15.03 -3.03 -49.11
CA LYS A 5 14.79 -1.68 -48.58
C LYS A 5 13.62 -1.64 -47.59
N SER A 6 12.62 -2.49 -47.78
CA SER A 6 11.43 -2.53 -46.92
C SER A 6 11.75 -3.04 -45.52
N ILE A 7 12.54 -4.11 -45.42
CA ILE A 7 12.93 -4.70 -44.12
C ILE A 7 13.76 -3.72 -43.29
N TRP A 8 14.64 -2.95 -43.94
CA TRP A 8 15.48 -1.98 -43.23
C TRP A 8 14.67 -0.81 -42.63
N MET A 9 13.65 -0.31 -43.34
CA MET A 9 12.78 0.74 -42.80
C MET A 9 11.92 0.26 -41.63
N VAL A 10 11.42 -0.98 -41.67
CA VAL A 10 10.67 -1.58 -40.55
C VAL A 10 11.57 -1.70 -39.31
N ASN A 11 12.80 -2.19 -39.46
CA ASN A 11 13.75 -2.28 -38.34
C ASN A 11 14.13 -0.92 -37.77
N LEU A 12 14.33 0.10 -38.62
CA LEU A 12 14.61 1.47 -38.17
C LEU A 12 13.44 2.05 -37.39
N LEU A 13 12.20 1.82 -37.84
CA LEU A 13 11.00 2.27 -37.14
C LEU A 13 10.86 1.59 -35.76
N ILE A 14 11.12 0.28 -35.68
CA ILE A 14 11.09 -0.46 -34.41
C ILE A 14 12.15 0.09 -33.45
N ILE A 15 13.39 0.32 -33.92
CA ILE A 15 14.46 0.91 -33.09
C ILE A 15 14.05 2.31 -32.62
N LEU A 16 13.49 3.14 -33.49
CA LEU A 16 13.02 4.48 -33.14
C LEU A 16 11.92 4.42 -32.08
N LEU A 17 10.94 3.52 -32.22
CA LEU A 17 9.87 3.33 -31.24
C LEU A 17 10.40 2.86 -29.88
N VAL A 18 11.41 1.97 -29.86
CA VAL A 18 12.09 1.55 -28.63
C VAL A 18 12.85 2.71 -27.97
N LEU A 19 13.53 3.54 -28.76
CA LEU A 19 14.26 4.71 -28.27
C LEU A 19 13.32 5.81 -27.74
N ILE A 20 12.22 6.08 -28.45
CA ILE A 20 11.19 7.04 -28.03
C ILE A 20 10.57 6.58 -26.71
N LYS A 21 10.26 5.29 -26.54
CA LYS A 21 9.70 4.76 -25.30
C LYS A 21 10.63 4.95 -24.10
N ASN A 22 11.95 4.78 -24.29
CA ASN A 22 12.93 4.96 -23.22
C ASN A 22 13.19 6.44 -22.86
N ALA A 23 12.85 7.38 -23.74
CA ALA A 23 13.08 8.81 -23.49
C ALA A 23 12.10 9.44 -22.49
N TYR A 24 10.96 8.80 -22.23
CA TYR A 24 9.91 9.35 -21.35
C TYR A 24 9.93 8.81 -19.92
N THR A 25 10.82 7.88 -19.58
CA THR A 25 10.95 7.37 -18.20
C THR A 25 12.08 8.08 -17.48
N LYS A 26 11.75 8.86 -16.45
CA LYS A 26 12.74 9.49 -15.57
C LYS A 26 13.03 8.58 -14.38
N GLU A 27 14.24 8.05 -14.30
CA GLU A 27 14.71 7.30 -13.14
C GLU A 27 15.41 8.23 -12.16
N ILE A 28 14.95 8.27 -10.91
CA ILE A 28 15.59 9.02 -9.82
C ILE A 28 16.10 7.99 -8.81
N VAL A 29 17.42 7.82 -8.76
CA VAL A 29 18.07 6.90 -7.83
C VAL A 29 18.31 7.61 -6.51
N ILE A 30 17.62 7.19 -5.44
CA ILE A 30 17.83 7.68 -4.08
C ILE A 30 18.60 6.63 -3.28
N ARG A 31 19.73 7.02 -2.68
CA ARG A 31 20.57 6.17 -1.84
C ARG A 31 20.37 6.49 -0.37
N ASN A 32 20.61 5.51 0.51
CA ASN A 32 20.42 5.69 1.96
C ASN A 32 21.28 6.83 2.56
N SER A 33 22.44 7.12 1.95
CA SER A 33 23.32 8.23 2.37
C SER A 33 22.88 9.60 1.89
N ASP A 34 21.87 9.67 1.02
CA ASP A 34 21.50 10.92 0.39
C ASP A 34 20.69 11.78 1.35
N LYS A 35 21.00 13.07 1.40
CA LYS A 35 20.17 14.07 2.12
C LYS A 35 18.78 14.24 1.51
N PHE A 36 18.49 13.55 0.41
CA PHE A 36 17.24 13.63 -0.33
C PHE A 36 16.03 13.04 0.41
N TRP A 37 16.23 12.23 1.46
CA TRP A 37 15.12 11.68 2.24
C TRP A 37 14.26 12.76 2.89
N ASP A 38 14.88 13.86 3.32
CA ASP A 38 14.16 15.01 3.89
C ASP A 38 13.30 15.74 2.84
N ASN A 39 13.58 15.56 1.55
CA ASN A 39 12.92 16.26 0.43
C ASN A 39 12.24 15.28 -0.55
N ILE A 40 11.93 14.06 -0.11
CA ILE A 40 11.33 13.03 -0.99
C ILE A 40 9.99 13.49 -1.58
N GLU A 41 9.21 14.25 -0.79
CA GLU A 41 7.95 14.84 -1.21
C GLU A 41 8.16 15.84 -2.36
N ASP A 42 9.19 16.69 -2.27
CA ASP A 42 9.51 17.65 -3.33
C ASP A 42 10.01 16.94 -4.59
N ILE A 43 10.76 15.84 -4.43
CA ILE A 43 11.17 15.01 -5.57
C ILE A 43 9.93 14.43 -6.25
N VAL A 44 8.95 13.90 -5.51
CA VAL A 44 7.72 13.39 -6.09
C VAL A 44 6.95 14.51 -6.80
N LYS A 45 6.68 15.62 -6.12
CA LYS A 45 5.90 16.75 -6.67
C LYS A 45 6.51 17.35 -7.93
N ASN A 46 7.83 17.52 -7.96
CA ASN A 46 8.53 18.10 -9.11
C ASN A 46 8.67 17.14 -10.30
N ASN A 47 8.26 15.87 -10.14
CA ASN A 47 8.41 14.83 -11.15
C ASN A 47 7.11 14.04 -11.37
N GLN A 48 5.96 14.67 -11.14
CA GLN A 48 4.64 14.11 -11.44
C GLN A 48 3.92 14.99 -12.47
N ASN A 49 4.12 14.71 -13.76
CA ASN A 49 3.28 15.25 -14.82
C ASN A 49 2.11 14.31 -15.14
N GLY A 50 1.14 14.16 -14.23
CA GLY A 50 -0.22 13.64 -14.50
C GLY A 50 -0.42 12.25 -15.13
N GLU A 51 0.64 11.57 -15.54
CA GLU A 51 0.64 10.19 -16.06
C GLU A 51 1.93 9.45 -15.67
N GLU A 52 2.87 10.16 -15.02
CA GLU A 52 4.19 9.65 -14.68
C GLU A 52 4.10 8.74 -13.44
N LEU A 53 4.60 7.51 -13.59
CA LEU A 53 4.79 6.57 -12.50
C LEU A 53 6.07 6.91 -11.74
N VAL A 54 5.95 7.25 -10.45
CA VAL A 54 7.11 7.40 -9.56
C VAL A 54 7.44 6.05 -8.92
N ILE A 55 8.68 5.58 -9.10
CA ILE A 55 9.14 4.29 -8.56
C ILE A 55 10.28 4.51 -7.55
N PHE A 56 10.06 4.03 -6.33
CA PHE A 56 11.08 3.84 -5.31
C PHE A 56 11.53 2.38 -5.34
N ARG A 57 12.71 2.11 -5.92
CA ARG A 57 13.23 0.76 -6.10
C ARG A 57 14.46 0.52 -5.23
N GLY A 58 14.37 -0.51 -4.38
CA GLY A 58 15.51 -1.07 -3.66
C GLY A 58 16.29 -2.11 -4.47
N ASN A 59 17.37 -2.61 -3.88
CA ASN A 59 18.20 -3.65 -4.49
C ASN A 59 17.43 -4.97 -4.63
N LYS A 60 17.90 -5.86 -5.53
CA LYS A 60 17.31 -7.20 -5.73
C LYS A 60 17.16 -8.03 -4.45
N ASN A 61 18.07 -7.83 -3.49
CA ASN A 61 18.07 -8.52 -2.19
C ASN A 61 17.34 -7.73 -1.09
N GLY A 62 16.61 -6.69 -1.46
CA GLY A 62 16.01 -5.73 -0.54
C GLY A 62 16.96 -4.57 -0.22
N THR A 63 16.40 -3.36 -0.17
CA THR A 63 17.04 -2.22 0.51
C THR A 63 16.39 -2.04 1.87
N ILE A 64 17.21 -2.02 2.93
CA ILE A 64 16.71 -1.88 4.31
C ILE A 64 16.59 -0.41 4.69
N PHE A 65 15.36 -0.02 5.05
CA PHE A 65 15.00 1.18 5.77
C PHE A 65 14.88 0.86 7.26
N ASP A 66 15.96 1.06 8.00
CA ASP A 66 16.01 0.84 9.44
C ASP A 66 15.73 2.13 10.19
N HIS A 67 14.59 2.18 10.86
CA HIS A 67 14.17 3.34 11.63
C HIS A 67 14.82 3.38 13.02
N ASN A 68 15.58 2.35 13.43
CA ASN A 68 16.27 2.27 14.72
C ASN A 68 15.38 2.58 15.94
N PHE A 69 14.10 2.23 15.88
CA PHE A 69 13.07 2.57 16.87
C PHE A 69 12.90 4.07 17.11
N GLU A 70 13.25 4.89 16.12
CA GLU A 70 12.99 6.31 16.10
C GLU A 70 11.79 6.67 15.22
N ARG A 71 11.24 7.83 15.50
CA ARG A 71 10.13 8.40 14.75
C ARG A 71 10.63 8.91 13.40
N SER A 72 10.12 8.32 12.33
CA SER A 72 10.19 8.85 10.96
C SER A 72 8.99 8.33 10.17
N SER A 73 8.49 9.15 9.25
CA SER A 73 7.29 8.83 8.48
C SER A 73 7.51 9.23 7.03
N LEU A 74 7.01 8.41 6.12
CA LEU A 74 6.90 8.74 4.71
C LEU A 74 5.47 9.22 4.46
N SER A 75 5.33 10.48 4.09
CA SER A 75 4.03 11.10 3.83
C SER A 75 3.90 11.45 2.35
N PHE A 76 2.82 10.99 1.71
CA PHE A 76 2.49 11.30 0.34
C PHE A 76 1.08 11.88 0.26
N THR A 77 0.94 12.93 -0.54
CA THR A 77 -0.36 13.57 -0.78
C THR A 77 -0.68 13.55 -2.27
N PHE A 78 -1.81 12.95 -2.61
CA PHE A 78 -2.38 12.94 -3.96
C PHE A 78 -3.44 14.03 -4.03
N SER A 79 -3.36 14.91 -5.01
CA SER A 79 -4.23 16.10 -5.07
C SER A 79 -4.72 16.45 -6.46
N ALA A 80 -4.15 15.82 -7.49
CA ALA A 80 -4.56 16.03 -8.87
C ALA A 80 -5.49 14.90 -9.32
N ASN A 81 -6.54 15.22 -10.07
CA ASN A 81 -7.35 14.23 -10.78
C ASN A 81 -6.64 13.83 -12.08
N LYS A 82 -5.50 13.16 -11.95
CA LYS A 82 -4.60 12.82 -13.07
C LYS A 82 -3.87 11.49 -12.83
N GLU A 83 -4.61 10.40 -12.58
CA GLU A 83 -4.09 9.03 -12.43
C GLU A 83 -2.73 8.89 -11.72
N GLU A 84 -2.55 9.52 -10.55
CA GLU A 84 -1.23 9.62 -9.92
C GLU A 84 -0.74 8.24 -9.47
N LYS A 85 0.41 7.78 -9.98
CA LYS A 85 0.93 6.43 -9.75
C LYS A 85 2.21 6.45 -8.92
N LEU A 86 2.22 5.69 -7.82
CA LEU A 86 3.36 5.54 -6.91
C LEU A 86 3.67 4.05 -6.72
N LYS A 87 4.93 3.65 -6.87
CA LYS A 87 5.37 2.26 -6.65
C LYS A 87 6.57 2.19 -5.73
N PHE A 88 6.53 1.26 -4.77
CA PHE A 88 7.67 0.80 -3.98
C PHE A 88 8.02 -0.61 -4.40
N GLU A 89 9.31 -0.89 -4.61
CA GLU A 89 9.77 -2.21 -5.08
C GLU A 89 11.01 -2.65 -4.30
N ASN A 90 11.01 -3.87 -3.74
CA ASN A 90 12.17 -4.45 -3.04
C ASN A 90 12.69 -3.61 -1.86
N ILE A 91 11.79 -3.07 -1.03
CA ILE A 91 12.15 -2.27 0.16
C ILE A 91 11.71 -2.98 1.44
N ILE A 92 12.59 -3.00 2.43
CA ILE A 92 12.36 -3.59 3.75
C ILE A 92 12.29 -2.45 4.77
N PHE A 93 11.10 -2.16 5.28
CA PHE A 93 10.91 -1.19 6.36
C PHE A 93 10.93 -1.88 7.72
N ARG A 94 11.78 -1.44 8.64
CA ARG A 94 11.91 -2.10 9.93
C ARG A 94 12.17 -1.20 11.13
N ASN A 95 11.85 -1.77 12.29
CA ASN A 95 12.14 -1.18 13.60
C ASN A 95 11.52 0.22 13.74
N TYR A 96 10.37 0.50 13.14
CA TYR A 96 9.68 1.77 13.36
C TYR A 96 9.04 1.81 14.76
N GLN A 97 9.13 2.95 15.44
CA GLN A 97 8.41 3.20 16.69
C GLN A 97 7.99 4.67 16.79
N GLU A 98 6.84 4.91 17.41
CA GLU A 98 6.36 6.23 17.77
C GLU A 98 6.31 6.38 19.29
N LYS A 99 6.68 7.56 19.79
CA LYS A 99 6.75 7.84 21.23
C LYS A 99 5.37 8.20 21.78
N ASN A 100 4.53 8.85 20.98
CA ASN A 100 3.15 9.17 21.36
C ASN A 100 2.16 8.12 20.82
N ILE A 101 1.68 7.25 21.71
CA ILE A 101 0.82 6.13 21.32
C ILE A 101 -0.56 6.59 20.81
N GLU A 102 -1.12 7.68 21.33
CA GLU A 102 -2.49 8.11 21.02
C GLU A 102 -2.58 8.89 19.69
N GLN A 103 -1.64 9.82 19.48
CA GLN A 103 -1.60 10.72 18.32
C GLN A 103 -0.48 10.38 17.35
N GLY A 104 0.00 9.14 17.43
CA GLY A 104 1.17 8.74 16.69
C GLY A 104 0.97 8.78 15.19
N ILE A 105 2.04 9.15 14.48
CA ILE A 105 2.07 9.16 13.02
C ILE A 105 2.30 7.70 12.56
N PRO A 106 1.74 7.25 11.43
CA PRO A 106 2.08 5.96 10.85
C PRO A 106 3.45 6.01 10.13
N LEU A 107 4.11 4.87 9.99
CA LEU A 107 5.35 4.77 9.21
C LEU A 107 5.13 5.27 7.76
N ILE A 108 4.05 4.85 7.12
CA ILE A 108 3.64 5.34 5.80
C ILE A 108 2.26 5.98 5.91
N SER A 109 2.18 7.27 5.58
CA SER A 109 0.95 8.05 5.52
C SER A 109 0.64 8.43 4.08
N LEU A 110 -0.48 7.95 3.56
CA LEU A 110 -1.02 8.37 2.27
C LEU A 110 -2.29 9.18 2.51
N ASN A 111 -2.32 10.39 1.97
CA ASN A 111 -3.51 11.22 1.94
C ASN A 111 -3.90 11.48 0.50
N SER A 112 -5.17 11.32 0.15
CA SER A 112 -5.63 11.63 -1.20
C SER A 112 -6.85 12.53 -1.17
N TYR A 113 -6.81 13.60 -1.97
CA TYR A 113 -7.95 14.45 -2.31
C TYR A 113 -8.49 14.13 -3.71
N SER A 114 -7.89 13.15 -4.39
CA SER A 114 -8.35 12.62 -5.68
C SER A 114 -8.93 11.22 -5.53
N HIS A 115 -9.78 10.82 -6.48
CA HIS A 115 -10.25 9.44 -6.63
C HIS A 115 -9.38 8.64 -7.62
N ASP A 116 -8.39 9.31 -8.23
CA ASP A 116 -7.66 8.79 -9.37
C ASP A 116 -6.16 8.70 -9.07
N PHE A 117 -5.82 7.69 -8.26
CA PHE A 117 -4.46 7.40 -7.84
C PHE A 117 -4.27 5.89 -7.65
N ILE A 118 -3.04 5.42 -7.82
CA ILE A 118 -2.67 4.02 -7.58
C ILE A 118 -1.36 3.98 -6.81
N VAL A 119 -1.34 3.25 -5.70
CA VAL A 119 -0.13 2.96 -4.94
C VAL A 119 0.14 1.47 -4.91
N ILE A 120 1.36 1.08 -5.31
CA ILE A 120 1.77 -0.32 -5.42
C ILE A 120 2.97 -0.57 -4.52
N PHE A 121 2.89 -1.57 -3.66
CA PHE A 121 4.02 -2.14 -2.93
C PHE A 121 4.31 -3.51 -3.50
N ASP A 122 5.50 -3.71 -4.06
CA ASP A 122 5.87 -4.92 -4.79
C ASP A 122 7.14 -5.53 -4.19
N ASN A 123 7.01 -6.75 -3.67
CA ASN A 123 8.09 -7.44 -2.95
C ASN A 123 8.68 -6.60 -1.80
N CYS A 124 7.81 -5.94 -1.02
CA CYS A 124 8.20 -5.17 0.15
C CYS A 124 8.04 -5.98 1.45
N GLU A 125 8.85 -5.67 2.45
CA GLU A 125 8.75 -6.27 3.79
C GLU A 125 8.57 -5.20 4.86
N PHE A 126 7.65 -5.44 5.80
CA PHE A 126 7.39 -4.59 6.95
C PHE A 126 7.62 -5.42 8.22
N GLN A 127 8.72 -5.18 8.92
CA GLN A 127 9.15 -6.06 10.01
C GLN A 127 9.47 -5.34 11.33
N ASN A 128 9.07 -5.94 12.45
CA ASN A 128 9.39 -5.48 13.80
C ASN A 128 8.96 -4.02 14.08
N ASN A 129 7.91 -3.53 13.43
CA ASN A 129 7.41 -2.18 13.68
C ASN A 129 6.51 -2.19 14.92
N ARG A 130 6.76 -1.26 15.84
CA ARG A 130 6.09 -1.15 17.15
C ARG A 130 4.92 -0.18 17.17
N PHE A 131 4.58 0.36 16.00
CA PHE A 131 3.49 1.30 15.84
C PHE A 131 2.80 1.09 14.47
N LYS A 132 1.82 1.95 14.15
CA LYS A 132 1.04 1.89 12.90
C LYS A 132 1.98 1.84 11.68
N VAL A 133 1.88 0.79 10.86
CA VAL A 133 2.73 0.64 9.68
C VAL A 133 2.20 1.50 8.53
N PHE A 134 0.92 1.37 8.21
CA PHE A 134 0.35 2.00 7.04
C PHE A 134 -0.97 2.71 7.34
N GLN A 135 -1.14 3.89 6.79
CA GLN A 135 -2.39 4.63 6.81
C GLN A 135 -2.70 5.23 5.43
N LEU A 136 -3.93 5.05 4.98
CA LEU A 136 -4.46 5.72 3.81
C LEU A 136 -5.79 6.40 4.16
N SER A 137 -5.83 7.72 3.97
CA SER A 137 -7.03 8.53 4.16
C SER A 137 -7.41 9.20 2.83
N VAL A 138 -8.56 8.85 2.27
CA VAL A 138 -9.09 9.44 1.05
C VAL A 138 -10.23 10.41 1.38
N ASN A 139 -10.12 11.64 0.90
CA ASN A 139 -11.08 12.72 1.06
C ASN A 139 -11.31 13.41 -0.28
N SER A 140 -11.88 12.68 -1.24
CA SER A 140 -12.18 13.19 -2.57
C SER A 140 -13.69 13.41 -2.76
N GLN A 141 -14.01 14.29 -3.72
CA GLN A 141 -15.37 14.48 -4.24
C GLN A 141 -15.38 13.89 -5.65
N GLY A 142 -15.85 12.65 -5.79
CA GLY A 142 -15.83 11.96 -7.07
C GLY A 142 -16.32 10.53 -6.95
N LEU A 143 -16.72 9.99 -8.08
CA LEU A 143 -16.96 8.56 -8.24
C LEU A 143 -15.61 7.85 -8.21
N VAL A 144 -15.57 6.70 -7.53
CA VAL A 144 -14.33 5.95 -7.35
C VAL A 144 -14.25 4.97 -8.50
N THR A 145 -13.19 5.02 -9.30
CA THR A 145 -13.01 4.08 -10.41
C THR A 145 -13.10 2.64 -9.90
N PRO A 146 -13.55 1.68 -10.73
CA PRO A 146 -13.76 0.30 -10.30
C PRO A 146 -12.47 -0.46 -9.97
N ASP A 147 -11.31 0.15 -10.23
CA ASP A 147 -9.98 -0.45 -10.05
C ASP A 147 -9.44 -0.29 -8.62
N TYR A 148 -8.34 -0.97 -8.33
CA TYR A 148 -7.68 -0.92 -7.03
C TYR A 148 -6.76 0.29 -6.89
N HIS A 149 -6.97 1.07 -5.85
CA HIS A 149 -6.15 2.24 -5.50
C HIS A 149 -4.88 1.86 -4.74
N LEU A 150 -4.90 0.72 -4.07
CA LEU A 150 -3.80 0.25 -3.24
C LEU A 150 -3.57 -1.24 -3.46
N ILE A 151 -2.35 -1.60 -3.86
CA ILE A 151 -1.98 -2.98 -4.19
C ILE A 151 -0.72 -3.35 -3.42
N PHE A 152 -0.79 -4.44 -2.66
CA PHE A 152 0.38 -5.11 -2.09
C PHE A 152 0.58 -6.43 -2.83
N ASN A 153 1.71 -6.60 -3.49
CA ASN A 153 2.03 -7.78 -4.29
C ASN A 153 3.30 -8.45 -3.75
N ASN A 154 3.18 -9.71 -3.34
CA ASN A 154 4.29 -10.49 -2.75
C ASN A 154 4.91 -9.82 -1.51
N CYS A 155 4.13 -9.09 -0.72
CA CYS A 155 4.62 -8.39 0.46
C CYS A 155 4.63 -9.27 1.71
N LYS A 156 5.48 -8.93 2.68
CA LYS A 156 5.53 -9.61 3.99
C LYS A 156 5.34 -8.63 5.14
N PHE A 157 4.52 -9.01 6.11
CA PHE A 157 4.28 -8.29 7.35
C PHE A 157 4.67 -9.22 8.49
N ILE A 158 5.76 -8.91 9.20
CA ILE A 158 6.39 -9.84 10.15
C ILE A 158 6.60 -9.15 11.51
N ASN A 159 6.13 -9.76 12.59
CA ASN A 159 6.38 -9.29 13.97
C ASN A 159 5.98 -7.82 14.22
N ASN A 160 4.95 -7.29 13.53
CA ASN A 160 4.47 -5.94 13.79
C ASN A 160 3.57 -5.94 15.03
N LEU A 161 3.83 -5.04 15.98
CA LEU A 161 3.19 -5.03 17.30
C LEU A 161 1.80 -4.38 17.30
N LYS A 162 1.60 -3.41 16.41
CA LYS A 162 0.36 -2.62 16.33
C LYS A 162 -0.23 -2.69 14.93
N GLN A 163 -1.33 -1.97 14.72
CA GLN A 163 -2.07 -1.86 13.47
C GLN A 163 -1.18 -1.88 12.22
N ILE A 164 -1.44 -2.85 11.34
CA ILE A 164 -0.74 -3.03 10.07
C ILE A 164 -1.22 -1.99 9.07
N ALA A 165 -2.54 -1.83 8.94
CA ALA A 165 -3.14 -0.91 8.01
C ALA A 165 -4.38 -0.22 8.60
N PHE A 166 -4.51 1.08 8.34
CA PHE A 166 -5.73 1.85 8.52
C PHE A 166 -6.11 2.48 7.18
N ILE A 167 -7.25 2.08 6.61
CA ILE A 167 -7.68 2.55 5.29
C ILE A 167 -9.08 3.12 5.43
N GLU A 168 -9.24 4.39 5.10
CA GLU A 168 -10.51 5.09 5.25
C GLU A 168 -10.85 5.98 4.07
N TYR A 169 -12.13 5.97 3.70
CA TYR A 169 -12.75 6.95 2.80
C TYR A 169 -13.66 7.86 3.62
N LYS A 170 -13.33 9.16 3.70
CA LYS A 170 -13.95 10.11 4.64
C LYS A 170 -15.26 10.72 4.15
N ASN A 171 -15.55 10.67 2.85
CA ASN A 171 -16.68 11.42 2.28
C ASN A 171 -18.01 10.67 2.49
N LYS A 172 -18.72 11.03 3.57
CA LYS A 172 -20.01 10.42 3.99
C LYS A 172 -21.24 10.92 3.23
N SER A 173 -21.08 11.89 2.33
CA SER A 173 -22.24 12.60 1.73
C SER A 173 -23.00 11.79 0.68
N PHE A 174 -22.42 10.73 0.13
CA PHE A 174 -23.05 9.89 -0.89
C PHE A 174 -23.76 8.69 -0.26
N LYS A 175 -25.02 8.82 0.13
CA LYS A 175 -25.72 7.75 0.87
C LYS A 175 -26.25 6.57 0.03
N HIS A 176 -26.20 6.61 -1.31
CA HIS A 176 -27.00 5.65 -2.10
C HIS A 176 -26.36 4.91 -3.28
N ASN A 177 -25.09 5.13 -3.65
CA ASN A 177 -24.35 4.31 -4.63
C ASN A 177 -22.85 4.59 -4.46
N ILE A 178 -22.28 4.23 -3.31
CA ILE A 178 -20.85 4.46 -3.05
C ILE A 178 -20.08 3.39 -3.80
N GLU A 179 -19.46 3.76 -4.92
CA GLU A 179 -18.30 3.03 -5.39
C GLU A 179 -17.25 3.12 -4.29
N VAL A 180 -16.91 1.96 -3.72
CA VAL A 180 -16.02 1.84 -2.58
C VAL A 180 -14.57 1.85 -3.07
N MET A 181 -13.70 2.53 -2.33
CA MET A 181 -12.26 2.44 -2.56
C MET A 181 -11.82 0.98 -2.39
N LYS A 182 -10.99 0.48 -3.32
CA LYS A 182 -10.56 -0.92 -3.31
C LYS A 182 -9.08 -1.05 -2.97
N THR A 183 -8.76 -2.02 -2.12
CA THR A 183 -7.39 -2.43 -1.77
C THR A 183 -7.22 -3.92 -2.02
N LYS A 184 -6.06 -4.32 -2.57
CA LYS A 184 -5.76 -5.73 -2.84
C LYS A 184 -4.42 -6.16 -2.23
N PHE A 185 -4.42 -7.33 -1.62
CA PHE A 185 -3.22 -8.04 -1.16
C PHE A 185 -3.10 -9.33 -1.97
N ILE A 186 -2.01 -9.50 -2.71
CA ILE A 186 -1.77 -10.64 -3.61
C ILE A 186 -0.52 -11.36 -3.14
N ASN A 187 -0.61 -12.67 -2.89
CA ASN A 187 0.51 -13.50 -2.44
C ASN A 187 1.24 -12.94 -1.20
N CYS A 188 0.52 -12.26 -0.31
CA CYS A 188 1.12 -11.63 0.87
C CYS A 188 1.22 -12.59 2.05
N LYS A 189 2.20 -12.36 2.93
CA LYS A 189 2.38 -13.12 4.17
C LYS A 189 2.24 -12.23 5.39
N PHE A 190 1.47 -12.68 6.37
CA PHE A 190 1.27 -12.04 7.66
C PHE A 190 1.69 -13.02 8.74
N GLU A 191 2.85 -12.78 9.36
CA GLU A 191 3.45 -13.72 10.32
C GLU A 191 3.71 -13.03 11.67
N ASN A 192 3.17 -13.60 12.75
CA ASN A 192 3.42 -13.18 14.11
C ASN A 192 3.10 -11.69 14.39
N ASN A 193 2.10 -11.15 13.70
CA ASN A 193 1.68 -9.78 13.92
C ASN A 193 0.65 -9.72 15.06
N LYS A 194 0.78 -8.70 15.90
CA LYS A 194 -0.21 -8.34 16.92
C LYS A 194 -1.11 -7.19 16.45
N GLY A 195 -1.09 -6.92 15.16
CA GLY A 195 -1.71 -5.74 14.56
C GLY A 195 -2.97 -6.06 13.78
N ARG A 196 -3.96 -5.18 13.89
CA ARG A 196 -5.18 -5.23 13.09
C ARG A 196 -5.06 -4.50 11.74
N ILE A 197 -5.96 -4.85 10.83
CA ILE A 197 -6.28 -4.12 9.60
C ILE A 197 -7.66 -3.49 9.82
N ASN A 198 -7.71 -2.16 9.80
CA ASN A 198 -8.92 -1.39 10.03
C ASN A 198 -9.38 -0.72 8.75
N ILE A 199 -10.68 -0.84 8.47
CA ILE A 199 -11.28 -0.33 7.25
C ILE A 199 -12.55 0.49 7.53
N ASN A 200 -12.75 1.52 6.72
CA ASN A 200 -13.90 2.41 6.82
C ASN A 200 -14.33 2.96 5.43
N TYR A 201 -15.47 2.49 4.92
CA TYR A 201 -15.98 2.69 3.56
C TYR A 201 -15.02 2.19 2.46
N VAL A 202 -14.43 1.00 2.65
CA VAL A 202 -13.42 0.40 1.78
C VAL A 202 -13.74 -1.07 1.51
N GLU A 203 -13.44 -1.54 0.32
CA GLU A 203 -13.37 -2.97 -0.03
C GLU A 203 -11.92 -3.44 0.02
N ILE A 204 -11.67 -4.54 0.73
CA ILE A 204 -10.36 -5.19 0.75
C ILE A 204 -10.48 -6.62 0.25
N GLU A 205 -9.61 -6.98 -0.67
CA GLU A 205 -9.45 -8.35 -1.15
C GLU A 205 -8.06 -8.90 -0.76
N PHE A 206 -8.06 -10.11 -0.22
CA PHE A 206 -6.88 -10.93 -0.01
C PHE A 206 -6.91 -12.10 -0.97
N ASP A 207 -5.88 -12.22 -1.80
CA ASP A 207 -5.78 -13.23 -2.85
C ASP A 207 -4.48 -14.03 -2.68
N HIS A 208 -4.61 -15.35 -2.43
CA HIS A 208 -3.51 -16.26 -2.14
C HIS A 208 -2.62 -15.80 -0.96
N CYS A 209 -3.21 -15.19 0.05
CA CYS A 209 -2.48 -14.72 1.23
C CYS A 209 -2.33 -15.81 2.31
N TYR A 210 -1.27 -15.71 3.10
CA TYR A 210 -0.99 -16.59 4.23
C TYR A 210 -0.95 -15.81 5.54
N PHE A 211 -1.73 -16.23 6.52
CA PHE A 211 -1.80 -15.64 7.85
C PHE A 211 -1.36 -16.66 8.89
N SER A 212 -0.42 -16.28 9.76
CA SER A 212 0.00 -17.14 10.87
C SER A 212 0.44 -16.38 12.11
N GLY A 213 0.21 -16.97 13.29
CA GLY A 213 0.60 -16.39 14.57
C GLY A 213 0.01 -15.01 14.84
N MET A 214 -1.15 -14.71 14.24
CA MET A 214 -1.80 -13.41 14.39
C MET A 214 -2.43 -13.31 15.79
N GLU A 215 -2.28 -12.16 16.43
CA GLU A 215 -2.75 -11.90 17.79
C GLU A 215 -3.33 -10.47 17.90
N LYS A 216 -4.03 -10.16 18.99
CA LYS A 216 -4.55 -8.81 19.23
C LYS A 216 -3.46 -7.81 19.56
N ASP A 217 -3.73 -6.53 19.28
CA ASP A 217 -2.91 -5.42 19.75
C ASP A 217 -2.98 -5.40 21.29
N PRO A 218 -1.83 -5.43 22.00
CA PRO A 218 -1.82 -5.47 23.46
C PRO A 218 -2.49 -4.24 24.07
N ASP A 219 -2.39 -3.08 23.41
CA ASP A 219 -2.85 -1.79 23.92
C ASP A 219 -4.29 -1.46 23.49
N ASP A 220 -4.87 -2.26 22.60
CA ASP A 220 -6.23 -2.04 22.11
C ASP A 220 -7.27 -2.67 23.04
N SER A 221 -8.16 -1.81 23.54
CA SER A 221 -9.33 -2.20 24.31
C SER A 221 -10.47 -2.70 23.42
N ASN A 222 -10.43 -2.41 22.12
CA ASN A 222 -11.42 -2.90 21.19
C ASN A 222 -11.18 -4.39 20.94
N GLN A 223 -12.20 -5.16 21.25
CA GLN A 223 -12.21 -6.61 21.45
C GLN A 223 -12.05 -7.45 20.16
N ILE A 224 -11.13 -7.11 19.25
CA ILE A 224 -11.00 -7.77 17.93
C ILE A 224 -9.54 -8.02 17.59
N ALA A 225 -9.24 -9.20 17.05
CA ALA A 225 -7.86 -9.61 16.84
C ALA A 225 -7.24 -9.10 15.53
N ILE A 226 -7.92 -9.24 14.37
CA ILE A 226 -7.27 -8.97 13.07
C ILE A 226 -8.03 -7.95 12.23
N PHE A 227 -9.34 -8.07 12.04
CA PHE A 227 -10.05 -7.24 11.06
C PHE A 227 -11.19 -6.47 11.71
N ILE A 228 -11.18 -5.14 11.54
CA ILE A 228 -12.25 -4.27 12.03
C ILE A 228 -12.85 -3.48 10.89
N GLN A 229 -14.15 -3.71 10.71
CA GLN A 229 -15.00 -2.91 9.88
C GLN A 229 -15.71 -1.84 10.72
N SER A 230 -15.58 -0.58 10.31
CA SER A 230 -16.44 0.49 10.79
C SER A 230 -17.30 1.01 9.63
N GLY A 231 -18.62 0.90 9.74
CA GLY A 231 -19.56 1.35 8.70
C GLY A 231 -20.12 0.24 7.81
N ASN A 232 -21.27 0.53 7.19
CA ASN A 232 -22.10 -0.46 6.49
C ASN A 232 -21.61 -0.83 5.08
N ALA A 233 -20.71 -0.05 4.49
CA ALA A 233 -20.27 -0.20 3.11
C ALA A 233 -18.85 -0.76 2.97
N ASN A 234 -18.33 -1.44 4.00
CA ASN A 234 -17.07 -2.17 3.81
C ASN A 234 -17.37 -3.60 3.38
N LYS A 235 -16.43 -4.16 2.61
CA LYS A 235 -16.43 -5.54 2.16
C LYS A 235 -15.03 -6.12 2.38
N ILE A 236 -14.95 -7.32 2.94
CA ILE A 236 -13.70 -8.07 3.06
C ILE A 236 -13.88 -9.37 2.30
N ILE A 237 -12.98 -9.64 1.36
CA ILE A 237 -12.97 -10.82 0.49
C ILE A 237 -11.68 -11.59 0.75
N PHE A 238 -11.80 -12.89 0.97
CA PHE A 238 -10.65 -13.80 1.04
C PHE A 238 -10.78 -14.84 -0.07
N ASN A 239 -9.80 -14.87 -0.97
CA ASN A 239 -9.70 -15.77 -2.10
C ASN A 239 -8.46 -16.64 -1.91
N ASN A 240 -8.62 -17.96 -1.80
CA ASN A 240 -7.52 -18.93 -1.68
C ASN A 240 -6.53 -18.60 -0.54
N CYS A 241 -7.02 -18.04 0.56
CA CYS A 241 -6.19 -17.66 1.70
C CYS A 241 -6.03 -18.80 2.70
N ILE A 242 -4.87 -18.86 3.35
CA ILE A 242 -4.56 -19.86 4.38
C ILE A 242 -4.40 -19.15 5.72
N PHE A 243 -5.14 -19.62 6.71
CA PHE A 243 -5.01 -19.21 8.11
C PHE A 243 -4.44 -20.39 8.90
N ASN A 244 -3.22 -20.26 9.39
CA ASN A 244 -2.52 -21.32 10.12
C ASN A 244 -2.07 -20.83 11.49
N ASP A 245 -2.16 -21.67 12.53
CA ASP A 245 -1.69 -21.35 13.89
C ASP A 245 -2.23 -20.01 14.45
N ILE A 246 -3.51 -19.75 14.22
CA ILE A 246 -4.20 -18.58 14.76
C ILE A 246 -4.75 -18.93 16.14
N ASN A 247 -3.96 -18.64 17.18
CA ASN A 247 -4.30 -18.91 18.58
C ASN A 247 -4.41 -17.62 19.38
N ILE A 248 -5.52 -16.91 19.19
CA ILE A 248 -5.82 -15.68 19.92
C ILE A 248 -6.07 -16.05 21.39
N LYS A 249 -5.21 -15.59 22.29
CA LYS A 249 -5.30 -15.94 23.73
C LYS A 249 -6.45 -15.28 24.48
N SER A 250 -7.14 -14.34 23.82
CA SER A 250 -8.24 -13.58 24.39
C SER A 250 -9.58 -14.08 23.85
N ASN A 251 -10.67 -13.90 24.61
CA ASN A 251 -12.01 -14.31 24.20
C ASN A 251 -12.61 -13.33 23.17
N LEU A 252 -11.89 -13.13 22.06
CA LEU A 252 -12.16 -12.11 21.05
C LEU A 252 -12.36 -12.75 19.68
N SER A 253 -13.24 -12.16 18.89
CA SER A 253 -13.43 -12.58 17.50
C SER A 253 -12.20 -12.25 16.66
N LEU A 254 -11.84 -13.18 15.78
CA LEU A 254 -10.78 -13.02 14.79
C LEU A 254 -11.08 -11.86 13.82
N ILE A 255 -12.32 -11.85 13.33
CA ILE A 255 -12.85 -10.92 12.33
C ILE A 255 -14.14 -10.33 12.91
N ASN A 256 -14.27 -9.01 12.87
CA ASN A 256 -15.54 -8.34 13.11
C ASN A 256 -15.91 -7.51 11.88
N SER A 257 -16.83 -8.06 11.10
CA SER A 257 -17.30 -7.48 9.83
C SER A 257 -18.80 -7.64 9.72
N VAL A 258 -19.45 -6.63 9.13
CA VAL A 258 -20.90 -6.64 8.84
C VAL A 258 -21.17 -7.35 7.51
N ASN A 259 -20.23 -7.29 6.56
CA ASN A 259 -20.34 -7.92 5.23
C ASN A 259 -19.04 -8.70 4.94
N LEU A 260 -18.90 -9.86 5.59
CA LEU A 260 -17.78 -10.77 5.35
C LEU A 260 -18.14 -11.73 4.21
N ASP A 261 -17.29 -11.79 3.20
CA ASP A 261 -17.40 -12.69 2.05
C ASP A 261 -16.22 -13.68 2.06
N LEU A 262 -16.51 -14.98 2.02
CA LEU A 262 -15.52 -16.06 2.09
C LEU A 262 -15.70 -16.97 0.88
N GLU A 263 -14.75 -16.91 -0.06
CA GLU A 263 -14.76 -17.71 -1.30
C GLU A 263 -13.67 -18.79 -1.31
#